data_AF-A0A8H9LDN2-F1
#
_entry.id   AF-A0A8H9LDN2-F1
#
_cell.length_a   1.000
_cell.length_b   1.000
_cell.length_c   1.000
_cell.angle_alpha   90.00
_cell.angle_beta   90.00
_cell.angle_gamma   90.00
#
_symmetry.space_group_name_H-M   'P 1'
#
loop_
_entity.id
_entity.type
_entity.pdbx_description
1 polymer ?
#
loop_
_entity_poly.entity_id
_entity_poly.type
_entity_poly.pdbx_seq_one_letter_code
_entity_poly.pdbx_strand_id
1 'polypeptide(L)' 'MVSMPINRCTPPVVGRLKKVLTTHPGTTEVHFQVHNGPRTTVMRLDDRLRVSPSPALMGDLKQLLGPACLAG' A
#
# COMPACT_ATOMS: atom_id res chain seq x y z
N MET A 1 0.56 -7.88 3.38
CA MET A 1 -0.44 -7.04 2.65
C MET A 1 -0.30 -5.58 3.10
N VAL A 2 -0.86 -4.60 2.38
CA VAL A 2 -0.85 -3.18 2.80
C VAL A 2 -2.27 -2.70 3.06
N SER A 3 -2.52 -1.95 4.13
CA SER A 3 -3.85 -1.49 4.52
C SER A 3 -3.89 -0.01 4.90
N MET A 4 -5.07 0.61 4.77
CA MET A 4 -5.37 1.94 5.31
C MET A 4 -6.87 2.14 5.59
N PRO A 5 -7.24 3.06 6.49
CA PRO A 5 -8.63 3.45 6.67
C PRO A 5 -9.15 4.28 5.48
N ILE A 6 -10.45 4.15 5.17
CA ILE A 6 -11.12 4.81 4.03
C ILE A 6 -10.97 6.34 4.06
N ASN A 7 -10.94 6.96 5.24
CA ASN A 7 -10.77 8.40 5.41
C ASN A 7 -9.39 8.91 4.92
N ARG A 8 -8.38 8.04 4.84
CA ARG A 8 -7.05 8.35 4.30
C ARG A 8 -6.90 7.95 2.84
N CYS A 9 -7.90 7.26 2.27
CA CYS A 9 -7.93 6.86 0.87
C CYS A 9 -8.27 8.04 -0.05
N THR A 10 -7.44 9.08 0.00
CA THR A 10 -7.60 10.30 -0.80
C THR A 10 -6.67 10.28 -2.02
N PRO A 11 -7.02 10.99 -3.11
CA PRO A 11 -6.16 11.07 -4.31
C PRO A 11 -4.69 11.40 -4.06
N PRO A 12 -4.32 12.38 -3.20
CA PRO A 12 -2.90 12.67 -2.95
C PRO A 12 -2.17 11.53 -2.23
N VAL A 13 -2.82 10.82 -1.30
CA VAL A 13 -2.22 9.68 -0.60
C VAL A 13 -2.02 8.51 -1.55
N VAL A 14 -3.03 8.21 -2.37
CA VAL A 14 -2.96 7.15 -3.38
C VAL A 14 -1.89 7.44 -4.43
N GLY A 15 -1.76 8.70 -4.87
CA GLY A 15 -0.69 9.11 -5.79
C GLY A 15 0.71 8.91 -5.20
N ARG A 16 0.90 9.26 -3.92
CA ARG A 16 2.16 9.01 -3.21
C ARG A 16 2.44 7.52 -3.02
N LEU A 17 1.41 6.73 -2.69
CA LEU A 17 1.54 5.28 -2.57
C LEU A 17 2.01 4.67 -3.89
N LYS A 18 1.36 5.05 -5.00
CA LYS A 18 1.77 4.63 -6.34
C LYS A 18 3.23 4.96 -6.60
N LYS A 19 3.67 6.17 -6.27
CA LYS A 19 5.08 6.58 -6.41
C LYS A 19 6.03 5.69 -5.61
N VAL A 20 5.72 5.41 -4.34
CA VAL A 20 6.51 4.50 -3.50
C VAL A 20 6.60 3.13 -4.15
N LEU A 21 5.48 2.53 -4.57
CA LEU A 21 5.48 1.21 -5.20
C LEU A 21 6.32 1.20 -6.48
N THR A 22 6.22 2.22 -7.33
CA THR A 22 7.02 2.31 -8.57
C THR A 22 8.51 2.53 -8.36
N THR A 23 8.93 3.07 -7.20
CA THR A 23 10.35 3.23 -6.85
C THR A 23 11.00 1.90 -6.42
N HIS A 24 10.19 0.91 -6.03
CA HIS A 24 10.64 -0.40 -5.56
C HIS A 24 10.11 -1.54 -6.44
N PRO A 25 10.40 -1.55 -7.75
CA PRO A 25 9.84 -2.54 -8.67
C PRO A 25 10.27 -3.97 -8.32
N GLY A 26 9.38 -4.93 -8.57
CA GLY A 26 9.70 -6.35 -8.39
C GLY A 26 8.61 -7.26 -8.92
N THR A 27 8.59 -8.50 -8.44
CA THR A 27 7.71 -9.56 -8.97
C THR A 27 6.50 -9.84 -8.07
N THR A 28 6.51 -9.34 -6.83
CA THR A 28 5.47 -9.62 -5.84
C THR A 28 4.24 -8.75 -6.06
N GLU A 29 3.08 -9.40 -6.10
CA GLU A 29 1.79 -8.73 -6.18
C GLU A 29 1.46 -7.97 -4.89
N VAL A 30 0.89 -6.78 -5.05
CA VAL A 30 0.47 -5.96 -3.92
C VAL A 30 -1.04 -6.08 -3.75
N HIS A 31 -1.44 -6.64 -2.61
CA HIS A 31 -2.80 -6.60 -2.13
C HIS A 31 -2.99 -5.41 -1.21
N PHE A 32 -3.92 -4.54 -1.58
CA PHE A 32 -4.26 -3.32 -0.86
C PHE A 32 -5.62 -3.45 -0.19
N GLN A 33 -5.69 -3.14 1.10
CA GLN A 33 -6.90 -3.25 1.91
C GLN A 33 -7.36 -1.86 2.35
N VAL A 34 -8.64 -1.57 2.15
CA VAL A 34 -9.27 -0.35 2.63
C VAL A 34 -10.32 -0.69 3.67
N HIS A 35 -10.13 -0.16 4.88
CA HIS A 35 -11.02 -0.41 6.01
C HIS A 35 -12.07 0.69 6.12
N ASN A 36 -13.35 0.32 6.13
CA ASN A 36 -14.50 1.20 6.29
C ASN A 36 -15.39 0.66 7.42
N GLY A 37 -15.00 0.94 8.66
CA GLY A 37 -15.66 0.41 9.85
C GLY A 37 -15.62 -1.13 9.86
N PRO A 38 -16.78 -1.82 9.88
CA PRO A 38 -16.83 -3.29 9.88
C PRO A 38 -16.53 -3.91 8.49
N ARG A 39 -16.43 -3.10 7.43
CA ARG A 39 -16.19 -3.59 6.06
C ARG A 39 -14.73 -3.41 5.68
N THR A 40 -14.17 -4.46 5.06
CA THR A 40 -12.85 -4.40 4.43
C THR A 40 -13.00 -4.66 2.94
N THR A 41 -12.49 -3.75 2.12
CA THR A 41 -12.37 -3.94 0.67
C THR A 41 -10.93 -4.33 0.36
N VAL A 42 -10.73 -5.49 -0.26
CA VAL A 42 -9.40 -5.95 -0.70
C VAL A 42 -9.31 -5.77 -2.21
N MET A 43 -8.22 -5.16 -2.67
CA MET A 43 -7.97 -4.86 -4.07
C MET A 43 -6.60 -5.39 -4.45
N ARG A 44 -6.52 -6.10 -5.57
CA ARG A 44 -5.23 -6.42 -6.21
C ARG A 44 -4.82 -5.21 -7.04
N LEU A 45 -3.60 -4.72 -6.83
CA LEU A 45 -3.07 -3.63 -7.64
C LEU A 45 -2.60 -4.14 -9.01
N ASP A 46 -2.53 -3.22 -9.97
CA ASP A 46 -2.05 -3.49 -11.34
C ASP A 46 -0.66 -4.11 -11.34
N ASP A 47 -0.35 -4.95 -12.33
CA ASP A 47 0.95 -5.64 -12.43
C ASP A 47 2.14 -4.67 -12.55
N ARG A 48 1.91 -3.44 -13.03
CA ARG A 48 2.91 -2.36 -13.05
C ARG A 48 3.29 -1.84 -11.66
N LEU A 49 2.54 -2.20 -10.63
CA LEU A 49 2.76 -1.83 -9.24
C LEU A 49 3.26 -3.00 -8.39
N ARG A 50 3.75 -4.07 -9.03
CA ARG A 50 4.46 -5.16 -8.36
C ARG A 50 5.77 -4.66 -7.78
N VAL A 51 6.11 -5.18 -6.61
CA VAL A 51 7.25 -4.71 -5.83
C VAL A 51 8.14 -5.86 -5.39
N SER A 52 9.38 -5.53 -5.01
CA SER A 52 10.25 -6.46 -4.30
C SER A 52 10.19 -6.12 -2.80
N PRO A 53 9.77 -7.04 -1.91
CA PRO A 53 9.77 -6.80 -0.47
C PRO A 53 11.17 -6.47 0.02
N SER A 54 11.34 -5.28 0.58
CA SER A 54 12.63 -4.82 1.11
C SER A 54 12.42 -3.95 2.36
N PRO A 55 13.43 -3.84 3.25
CA PRO A 55 13.37 -2.92 4.38
C PRO A 55 13.12 -1.46 3.96
N ALA A 56 13.67 -1.04 2.81
CA ALA A 56 13.48 0.30 2.27
C ALA A 56 12.01 0.56 1.87
N LEU A 57 11.39 -0.37 1.11
CA LEU A 57 9.98 -0.30 0.76
C LEU A 57 9.10 -0.25 2.02
N MET A 58 9.38 -1.11 3.01
CA MET A 58 8.62 -1.12 4.26
C MET A 58 8.75 0.19 5.02
N GLY A 59 9.94 0.82 5.01
CA GLY A 59 10.17 2.14 5.59
C GLY A 59 9.31 3.21 4.93
N ASP A 60 9.33 3.29 3.61
CA ASP A 60 8.56 4.28 2.84
C ASP A 60 7.05 4.10 3.03
N LEU A 61 6.56 2.85 3.04
CA LEU A 61 5.15 2.55 3.29
C LEU A 61 4.71 2.98 4.69
N LYS A 62 5.54 2.73 5.71
CA LYS A 62 5.25 3.16 7.09
C LYS A 62 5.30 4.67 7.23
N GLN A 63 6.22 5.35 6.55
CA GLN A 63 6.31 6.81 6.55
C GLN A 63 5.05 7.44 5.91
N LEU A 64 4.53 6.82 4.84
CA LEU A 64 3.34 7.33 4.15
C LEU A 64 2.03 7.02 4.87
N LEU A 65 1.82 5.76 5.25
CA LEU A 65 0.53 5.25 5.74
C LEU A 65 0.47 5.10 7.27
N GLY A 66 1.63 5.15 7.95
CA GLY A 66 1.77 4.87 9.37
C GLY A 66 2.24 3.44 9.65
N PRO A 67 2.74 3.16 10.87
CA PRO A 67 3.36 1.87 11.20
C PRO A 67 2.42 0.67 11.13
N ALA A 68 1.10 0.89 11.27
CA ALA A 68 0.07 -0.15 11.25
C ALA A 68 -0.37 -0.55 9.82
N CYS A 69 0.23 0.03 8.76
CA CYS A 69 -0.21 -0.23 7.39
C CYS A 69 0.23 -1.58 6.83
N LEU A 70 1.22 -2.24 7.44
CA LEU A 70 1.67 -3.55 7.01
C LEU A 70 0.96 -4.60 7.85
N ALA A 71 0.04 -5.34 7.21
CA ALA A 71 -0.53 -6.55 7.79
C ALA A 71 0.37 -7.74 7.43
N GLY A 72 0.75 -8.50 8.45
CA GLY A 72 1.49 -9.76 8.32
C GLY A 72 0.74 -10.79 7.49
#